data_AF-A0A1Y0VPG3-F1
#
_entry.id   AF-A0A1Y0VPG3-F1
#
_cell.length_a   1.000
_cell.length_b   1.000
_cell.length_c   1.000
_cell.angle_alpha   90.00
_cell.angle_beta   90.00
_cell.angle_gamma   90.00
#
_symmetry.space_group_name_H-M   'P 1'
#
loop_
_entity.id
_entity.type
_entity.pdbx_description
1 polymer ?
#
loop_
_entity_poly.entity_id
_entity_poly.type
_entity_poly.pdbx_seq_one_letter_code
_entity_poly.pdbx_strand_id
1 'polypeptide(L)'
;MYALQAPADPVKFFKDDTLSALLLGVIGESEFDRLSHRLIKQHVRQDEFYDVSKKLGDYFQLGSSVINKPDAINQVQKSLSETEHEVDTEVINQDFDFKLLAQMLSSSFVDHQSLLENEHLIMVEQTIYGINESEMAQLIKASTSYEDNKIDPKELKSRVLNAYNGQTPVKDDGNSQPKNESIPNNALAKLTTEERAIISATYAMSPNAFIESLKAQAGGFTTAAEKRIITDLVGKGLMPISVINFLVYYFIVDQGRPTLNKNLVEAIANDWIKNKIKTPVEALEFIRKRQEQKKNTNNNYSKNRRTIQRETLPEWATETAKTKEPKQVNPETTKKINEQLKNFVLEARRDSHGKCPRNFARINEQKKARPAF
;
A
#
# COMPACT_ATOMS: atom_id res chain seq x y z
N MET A 1 -31.64 -16.71 15.63
CA MET A 1 -30.49 -17.53 16.08
C MET A 1 -29.69 -16.68 17.05
N TYR A 2 -29.50 -17.14 18.28
CA TYR A 2 -28.71 -16.44 19.28
C TYR A 2 -27.38 -17.16 19.44
N ALA A 3 -26.27 -16.42 19.40
CA ALA A 3 -24.93 -16.94 19.59
C ALA A 3 -24.39 -16.43 20.93
N LEU A 4 -23.93 -17.35 21.78
CA LEU A 4 -23.29 -17.01 23.05
C LEU A 4 -21.87 -16.50 22.78
N GLN A 5 -21.51 -15.40 23.43
CA GLN A 5 -20.14 -14.87 23.39
C GLN A 5 -19.52 -15.01 24.78
N ALA A 6 -18.24 -15.39 24.80
CA ALA A 6 -17.46 -15.38 26.02
C ALA A 6 -17.29 -13.93 26.52
N PRO A 7 -17.21 -13.73 27.85
CA PRO A 7 -16.87 -12.42 28.39
C PRO A 7 -15.47 -11.99 27.93
N ALA A 8 -15.22 -10.68 27.96
CA ALA A 8 -13.92 -10.12 27.61
C ALA A 8 -12.84 -10.64 28.57
N ASP A 9 -11.62 -10.82 28.03
CA ASP A 9 -10.44 -11.12 28.84
C ASP A 9 -10.24 -10.02 29.91
N PRO A 10 -9.90 -10.37 31.16
CA PRO A 10 -9.76 -9.37 32.23
C PRO A 10 -8.75 -8.27 31.91
N VAL A 11 -7.62 -8.60 31.29
CA VAL A 11 -6.60 -7.59 30.93
C VAL A 11 -7.17 -6.64 29.88
N LYS A 12 -7.87 -7.17 28.87
CA LYS A 12 -8.53 -6.35 27.85
C LYS A 12 -9.65 -5.49 28.42
N PHE A 13 -10.41 -6.01 29.37
CA PHE A 13 -11.48 -5.30 30.07
C PHE A 13 -10.93 -4.13 30.89
N PHE A 14 -9.91 -4.37 31.73
CA PHE A 14 -9.33 -3.31 32.57
C PHE A 14 -8.52 -2.27 31.78
N LYS A 15 -8.05 -2.62 30.58
CA LYS A 15 -7.38 -1.70 29.66
C LYS A 15 -8.33 -0.75 28.93
N ASP A 16 -9.63 -1.08 28.85
CA ASP A 16 -10.62 -0.21 28.22
C ASP A 16 -11.04 0.88 29.20
N ASP A 17 -10.69 2.14 28.91
CA ASP A 17 -10.99 3.31 29.75
C ASP A 17 -12.49 3.44 30.06
N THR A 18 -13.36 3.09 29.13
CA THR A 18 -14.81 3.23 29.31
C THR A 18 -15.36 2.16 30.25
N LEU A 19 -14.98 0.90 30.05
CA LEU A 19 -15.43 -0.22 30.88
C LEU A 19 -14.84 -0.15 32.28
N SER A 20 -13.56 0.24 32.40
CA SER A 20 -12.91 0.48 33.67
C SER A 20 -13.54 1.62 34.45
N ALA A 21 -13.83 2.76 33.80
CA ALA A 21 -14.50 3.88 34.46
C ALA A 21 -15.95 3.54 34.89
N LEU A 22 -16.69 2.79 34.07
CA LEU A 22 -18.02 2.31 34.40
C LEU A 22 -17.99 1.34 35.58
N LEU A 23 -17.06 0.37 35.57
CA LEU A 23 -16.91 -0.57 36.67
C LEU A 23 -16.56 0.21 37.95
N LEU A 24 -15.52 1.05 37.91
CA LEU A 24 -15.08 1.89 39.03
C LEU A 24 -16.24 2.72 39.61
N GLY A 25 -17.08 3.32 38.76
CA GLY A 25 -18.24 4.10 39.20
C GLY A 25 -19.31 3.27 39.93
N VAL A 26 -19.44 1.98 39.62
CA VAL A 26 -20.44 1.09 40.24
C VAL A 26 -19.93 0.45 41.54
N ILE A 27 -18.65 0.04 41.58
CA ILE A 27 -18.11 -0.72 42.71
C ILE A 27 -17.21 0.10 43.65
N GLY A 28 -16.78 1.28 43.22
CA GLY A 28 -15.85 2.13 43.97
C GLY A 28 -14.38 1.69 43.88
N GLU A 29 -13.49 2.58 44.29
CA GLU A 29 -12.04 2.45 44.13
C GLU A 29 -11.45 1.24 44.87
N SER A 30 -11.87 1.01 46.12
CA SER A 30 -11.32 -0.08 46.94
C SER A 30 -11.64 -1.48 46.38
N GLU A 31 -12.85 -1.71 45.89
CA GLU A 31 -13.21 -3.00 45.29
C GLU A 31 -12.66 -3.15 43.87
N PHE A 32 -12.51 -2.04 43.13
CA PHE A 32 -11.86 -2.04 41.83
C PHE A 32 -10.40 -2.47 41.93
N ASP A 33 -9.65 -1.92 42.88
CA ASP A 33 -8.27 -2.32 43.15
C ASP A 33 -8.18 -3.79 43.56
N ARG A 34 -9.06 -4.25 44.45
CA ARG A 34 -9.09 -5.66 44.85
C ARG A 34 -9.33 -6.59 43.67
N LEU A 35 -10.24 -6.24 42.76
CA LEU A 35 -10.54 -7.02 41.56
C LEU A 35 -9.39 -7.01 40.56
N SER A 36 -8.75 -5.86 40.35
CA SER A 36 -7.60 -5.75 39.44
C SER A 36 -6.45 -6.65 39.90
N HIS A 37 -6.12 -6.64 41.20
CA HIS A 37 -5.08 -7.49 41.77
C HIS A 37 -5.40 -8.99 41.70
N ARG A 38 -6.68 -9.36 41.75
CA ARG A 38 -7.10 -10.77 41.66
C ARG A 38 -7.09 -11.30 40.23
N LEU A 39 -7.50 -10.46 39.27
CA LEU A 39 -7.74 -10.88 37.90
C LEU A 39 -6.52 -10.64 36.98
N ILE A 40 -5.66 -9.68 37.31
CA ILE A 40 -4.44 -9.39 36.56
C ILE A 40 -3.29 -10.12 37.26
N LYS A 41 -2.62 -11.03 36.54
CA LYS A 41 -1.45 -11.73 37.07
C LYS A 41 -0.35 -10.71 37.40
N GLN A 42 0.18 -10.79 38.62
CA GLN A 42 1.29 -9.94 39.02
C GLN A 42 2.57 -10.36 38.27
N HIS A 43 3.31 -9.36 37.77
CA HIS A 43 4.60 -9.58 37.16
C HIS A 43 5.59 -10.00 38.26
N VAL A 44 6.13 -11.21 38.16
CA VAL A 44 7.19 -11.67 39.07
C VAL A 44 8.48 -10.95 38.68
N ARG A 45 9.11 -10.24 39.63
CA ARG A 45 10.43 -9.63 39.40
C ARG A 45 11.44 -10.76 39.14
N GLN A 46 12.05 -10.75 37.96
CA GLN A 46 12.97 -11.80 37.51
C GLN A 46 14.40 -11.63 38.06
N ASP A 47 14.66 -10.60 38.86
CA ASP A 47 16.00 -10.22 39.34
C ASP A 47 16.74 -11.35 40.10
N GLU A 48 15.99 -12.28 40.71
CA GLU A 48 16.53 -13.44 41.46
C GLU A 48 16.17 -14.81 40.83
N PHE A 49 15.52 -14.84 39.68
CA PHE A 49 15.06 -16.08 39.04
C PHE A 49 15.81 -16.34 37.74
N TYR A 50 16.14 -17.60 37.49
CA TYR A 50 16.65 -18.06 36.20
C TYR A 50 15.76 -19.15 35.64
N ASP A 51 15.52 -19.10 34.33
CA ASP A 51 14.64 -20.07 33.66
C ASP A 51 15.32 -21.44 33.57
N VAL A 52 14.67 -22.45 34.16
CA VAL A 52 15.10 -23.86 34.11
C VAL A 52 14.20 -24.69 33.18
N SER A 53 13.28 -24.06 32.46
CA SER A 53 12.37 -24.71 31.54
C SER A 53 13.16 -25.31 30.39
N LYS A 54 13.04 -26.62 30.20
CA LYS A 54 13.61 -27.31 29.03
C LYS A 54 12.61 -27.26 27.89
N LYS A 55 13.11 -27.14 26.67
CA LYS A 55 12.24 -27.15 25.49
C LYS A 55 11.70 -28.56 25.30
N LEU A 56 10.50 -28.68 24.73
CA LEU A 56 9.88 -29.98 24.47
C LEU A 56 10.81 -30.91 23.68
N GLY A 57 11.57 -30.37 22.72
CA GLY A 57 12.56 -31.11 21.93
C GLY A 57 13.78 -31.61 22.70
N ASP A 58 14.04 -31.11 23.92
CA ASP A 58 15.18 -31.54 24.74
C ASP A 58 14.92 -32.90 25.41
N TYR A 59 13.65 -33.26 25.63
CA TYR A 59 13.24 -34.56 26.18
C TYR A 59 12.56 -35.46 25.16
N PHE A 60 11.83 -34.89 24.21
CA PHE A 60 11.05 -35.65 23.24
C PHE A 60 11.74 -35.62 21.88
N GLN A 61 12.26 -36.76 21.45
CA GLN A 61 12.66 -36.98 20.08
C GLN A 61 11.40 -37.15 19.23
N LEU A 62 10.98 -36.07 18.55
CA LEU A 62 9.88 -36.15 17.60
C LEU A 62 10.30 -37.05 16.43
N GLY A 63 9.80 -38.28 16.40
CA GLY A 63 10.01 -39.18 15.27
C GLY A 63 9.40 -38.63 13.97
N SER A 64 9.84 -39.15 12.83
CA SER A 64 9.40 -38.74 11.48
C SER A 64 7.88 -38.83 11.26
N SER A 65 7.16 -39.58 12.10
CA SER A 65 5.70 -39.67 12.08
C SER A 65 4.97 -38.42 12.63
N VAL A 66 5.66 -37.48 13.27
CA VAL A 66 5.09 -36.16 13.65
C VAL A 66 5.37 -35.10 12.58
N ILE A 67 6.45 -35.27 11.81
CA ILE A 67 6.82 -34.41 10.68
C ILE A 67 5.80 -34.56 9.54
N ASN A 68 5.34 -35.80 9.31
CA ASN A 68 4.18 -36.06 8.46
C ASN A 68 2.91 -35.97 9.29
N LYS A 69 2.39 -34.75 9.45
CA LYS A 69 1.16 -34.48 10.18
C LYS A 69 0.01 -35.36 9.68
N PRO A 70 -0.55 -36.27 10.51
CA PRO A 70 -1.64 -37.14 10.12
C PRO A 70 -2.85 -36.35 9.64
N ASP A 71 -3.53 -36.82 8.59
CA ASP A 71 -4.69 -36.14 8.00
C ASP A 71 -5.81 -35.86 9.00
N ALA A 72 -5.96 -36.72 10.02
CA ALA A 72 -6.92 -36.53 11.11
C ALA A 72 -6.67 -35.24 11.90
N ILE A 73 -5.40 -34.86 12.13
CA ILE A 73 -5.04 -33.61 12.83
C ILE A 73 -5.28 -32.40 11.93
N ASN A 74 -4.98 -32.52 10.63
CA ASN A 74 -5.23 -31.46 9.65
C ASN A 74 -6.72 -31.13 9.51
N GLN A 75 -7.59 -32.15 9.54
CA GLN A 75 -9.04 -31.94 9.46
C GLN A 75 -9.59 -31.22 10.70
N VAL A 76 -9.14 -31.61 11.89
CA VAL A 76 -9.57 -30.96 13.14
C VAL A 76 -9.05 -29.52 13.23
N GLN A 77 -7.79 -29.26 12.86
CA GLN A 77 -7.27 -27.89 12.85
C GLN A 77 -7.99 -26.99 11.85
N LYS A 78 -8.28 -27.48 10.63
CA LYS A 78 -9.08 -26.73 9.66
C LYS A 78 -10.49 -26.40 10.17
N SER A 79 -11.08 -27.25 11.00
CA SER A 79 -12.38 -26.99 11.62
C SER A 79 -12.33 -26.00 12.80
N LEU A 80 -11.16 -25.81 13.41
CA LEU A 80 -10.94 -24.87 14.53
C LEU A 80 -10.52 -23.47 14.06
N SER A 81 -10.05 -23.32 12.81
CA SER A 81 -9.53 -22.06 12.26
C SER A 81 -10.59 -20.97 11.96
N GLU A 82 -11.87 -21.18 12.28
CA GLU A 82 -12.91 -20.17 12.04
C GLU A 82 -13.11 -19.20 13.22
N THR A 83 -12.42 -19.35 14.36
CA THR A 83 -12.63 -18.44 15.50
C THR A 83 -11.38 -18.24 16.34
N GLU A 84 -10.34 -17.65 15.77
CA GLU A 84 -9.35 -16.87 16.51
C GLU A 84 -8.53 -16.05 15.49
N HIS A 85 -8.95 -14.81 15.27
CA HIS A 85 -8.11 -13.83 14.59
C HIS A 85 -7.15 -13.23 15.61
N GLU A 86 -6.09 -13.97 15.94
CA GLU A 86 -4.84 -13.29 16.27
C GLU A 86 -4.40 -12.55 15.02
N VAL A 87 -4.15 -11.25 15.18
CA VAL A 87 -3.41 -10.46 14.22
C VAL A 87 -1.97 -10.95 14.37
N ASP A 88 -1.67 -12.08 13.72
CA ASP A 88 -0.30 -12.46 13.47
C ASP A 88 0.32 -11.33 12.65
N THR A 89 1.35 -10.76 13.25
CA THR A 89 2.27 -9.83 12.62
C THR A 89 2.88 -10.56 11.43
N GLU A 90 2.37 -10.23 10.25
CA GLU A 90 3.12 -10.03 9.02
C GLU A 90 4.28 -11.01 8.86
N VAL A 91 3.98 -12.15 8.23
CA VAL A 91 4.99 -13.07 7.72
C VAL A 91 5.77 -12.36 6.61
N ILE A 92 6.79 -11.60 7.00
CA ILE A 92 7.85 -11.14 6.10
C ILE A 92 8.71 -12.37 5.82
N ASN A 93 8.55 -12.96 4.63
CA ASN A 93 9.40 -14.01 4.02
C ASN A 93 9.91 -15.12 4.96
N GLN A 94 9.25 -16.30 4.93
CA GLN A 94 9.75 -17.52 5.60
C GLN A 94 11.05 -18.08 4.99
N ASP A 95 11.46 -17.58 3.82
CA ASP A 95 12.62 -18.11 3.09
C ASP A 95 13.97 -17.52 3.56
N PHE A 96 13.96 -16.45 4.37
CA PHE A 96 15.20 -15.81 4.85
C PHE A 96 15.59 -16.32 6.25
N ASP A 97 16.64 -17.13 6.33
CA ASP A 97 17.12 -17.67 7.61
C ASP A 97 18.03 -16.66 8.33
N PHE A 98 17.42 -15.85 9.19
CA PHE A 98 18.15 -14.88 10.02
C PHE A 98 19.20 -15.54 10.93
N LYS A 99 18.96 -16.79 11.37
CA LYS A 99 19.92 -17.53 12.20
C LYS A 99 21.15 -17.91 11.38
N LEU A 100 20.96 -18.36 10.14
CA LEU A 100 22.06 -18.62 9.21
C LEU A 100 22.87 -17.35 8.96
N LEU A 101 22.20 -16.22 8.72
CA LEU A 101 22.86 -14.93 8.55
C LEU A 101 23.68 -14.53 9.79
N ALA A 102 23.11 -14.67 10.99
CA ALA A 102 23.81 -14.40 12.24
C ALA A 102 25.05 -15.30 12.40
N GLN A 103 24.97 -16.57 12.00
CA GLN A 103 26.10 -17.51 12.01
C GLN A 103 27.17 -17.14 10.96
N MET A 104 26.79 -16.65 9.78
CA MET A 104 27.74 -16.18 8.77
C MET A 104 28.46 -14.91 9.22
N LEU A 105 27.78 -14.06 10.00
CA LEU A 105 28.32 -12.83 10.56
C LEU A 105 29.08 -13.02 11.86
N SER A 106 28.87 -14.11 12.61
CA SER A 106 29.65 -14.40 13.82
C SER A 106 31.14 -14.64 13.55
N SER A 107 31.47 -15.00 12.30
CA SER A 107 32.86 -15.07 11.81
C SER A 107 33.49 -13.70 11.52
N SER A 108 32.69 -12.65 11.55
CA SER A 108 33.04 -11.28 11.18
C SER A 108 32.94 -10.38 12.41
N PHE A 109 33.62 -9.22 12.38
CA PHE A 109 33.62 -8.26 13.49
C PHE A 109 32.32 -7.44 13.56
N VAL A 110 31.16 -8.11 13.54
CA VAL A 110 29.84 -7.47 13.62
C VAL A 110 29.21 -7.81 14.96
N ASP A 111 28.79 -6.79 15.70
CA ASP A 111 28.12 -6.99 16.98
C ASP A 111 26.73 -7.63 16.82
N HIS A 112 26.44 -8.65 17.63
CA HIS A 112 25.17 -9.38 17.58
C HIS A 112 24.00 -8.52 18.07
N GLN A 113 24.21 -7.62 19.03
CA GLN A 113 23.13 -6.73 19.47
C GLN A 113 22.77 -5.74 18.37
N SER A 114 23.78 -5.13 17.73
CA SER A 114 23.57 -4.26 16.56
C SER A 114 22.87 -4.97 15.39
N LEU A 115 23.12 -6.27 15.20
CA LEU A 115 22.42 -7.08 14.21
C LEU A 115 20.92 -7.22 14.52
N LEU A 116 20.56 -7.50 15.77
CA LEU A 116 19.16 -7.63 16.21
C LEU A 116 18.41 -6.30 16.15
N GLU A 117 19.05 -5.19 16.53
CA GLU A 117 18.46 -3.85 16.41
C GLU A 117 18.09 -3.50 14.97
N ASN A 118 18.84 -4.02 14.00
CA ASN A 118 18.64 -3.78 12.58
C ASN A 118 17.89 -4.91 11.85
N GLU A 119 17.34 -5.90 12.57
CA GLU A 119 16.64 -7.05 12.00
C GLU A 119 15.52 -6.64 11.04
N HIS A 120 14.64 -5.73 11.49
CA HIS A 120 13.53 -5.26 10.66
C HIS A 120 14.02 -4.59 9.36
N LEU A 121 15.09 -3.80 9.42
CA LEU A 121 15.66 -3.17 8.23
C LEU A 121 16.19 -4.22 7.26
N ILE A 122 16.95 -5.21 7.78
CA ILE A 122 17.50 -6.30 6.98
C ILE A 122 16.37 -7.09 6.30
N MET A 123 15.31 -7.39 7.04
CA MET A 123 14.12 -8.11 6.54
C MET A 123 13.38 -7.34 5.45
N VAL A 124 13.25 -6.03 5.59
CA VAL A 124 12.64 -5.17 4.56
C VAL A 124 13.50 -5.12 3.31
N GLU A 125 14.82 -4.91 3.45
CA GLU A 125 15.73 -4.82 2.30
C GLU A 125 15.85 -6.16 1.55
N GLN A 126 15.94 -7.30 2.24
CA GLN A 126 15.93 -8.61 1.56
C GLN A 126 14.63 -8.84 0.82
N THR A 127 13.49 -8.45 1.40
CA THR A 127 12.17 -8.69 0.78
C THR A 127 12.01 -7.88 -0.50
N ILE A 128 12.47 -6.63 -0.48
CA ILE A 128 12.33 -5.70 -1.60
C ILE A 128 13.21 -6.10 -2.77
N TYR A 129 14.48 -6.44 -2.50
CA TYR A 129 15.48 -6.70 -3.53
C TYR A 129 15.67 -8.19 -3.84
N GLY A 130 15.15 -9.10 -3.01
CA GLY A 130 15.36 -10.54 -3.14
C GLY A 130 16.80 -10.95 -2.79
N ILE A 131 17.35 -10.39 -1.72
CA ILE A 131 18.76 -10.59 -1.34
C ILE A 131 18.90 -11.89 -0.53
N ASN A 132 19.82 -12.76 -0.95
CA ASN A 132 20.12 -13.99 -0.23
C ASN A 132 20.96 -13.73 1.04
N GLU A 133 20.95 -14.65 2.02
CA GLU A 133 21.66 -14.49 3.30
C GLU A 133 23.16 -14.25 3.12
N SER A 134 23.78 -14.93 2.16
CA SER A 134 25.19 -14.77 1.85
C SER A 134 25.51 -13.39 1.28
N GLU A 135 24.68 -12.88 0.37
CA GLU A 135 24.86 -11.55 -0.21
C GLU A 135 24.61 -10.47 0.84
N MET A 136 23.55 -10.64 1.65
CA MET A 136 23.24 -9.74 2.75
C MET A 136 24.37 -9.71 3.79
N ALA A 137 24.97 -10.86 4.11
CA ALA A 137 26.12 -10.92 5.01
C ALA A 137 27.32 -10.14 4.47
N GLN A 138 27.58 -10.17 3.16
CA GLN A 138 28.65 -9.36 2.54
C GLN A 138 28.34 -7.87 2.59
N LEU A 139 27.09 -7.48 2.33
CA LEU A 139 26.65 -6.09 2.41
C LEU A 139 26.75 -5.55 3.84
N ILE A 140 26.34 -6.34 4.84
CA ILE A 140 26.45 -5.98 6.26
C ILE A 140 27.92 -5.81 6.66
N LYS A 141 28.81 -6.74 6.27
CA LYS A 141 30.25 -6.61 6.53
C LYS A 141 30.83 -5.34 5.93
N ALA A 142 30.39 -4.97 4.72
CA ALA A 142 30.85 -3.76 4.03
C ALA A 142 30.26 -2.45 4.58
N SER A 143 29.20 -2.54 5.39
CA SER A 143 28.47 -1.41 6.00
C SER A 143 28.66 -1.31 7.53
N THR A 144 29.51 -2.15 8.10
CA THR A 144 29.85 -2.12 9.52
C THR A 144 30.95 -1.07 9.75
N SER A 145 30.77 -0.22 10.77
CA SER A 145 31.79 0.75 11.17
C SER A 145 32.99 0.03 11.78
N TYR A 146 34.19 0.35 11.32
CA TYR A 146 35.44 -0.22 11.84
C TYR A 146 35.73 0.19 13.29
N GLU A 147 35.15 1.30 13.76
CA GLU A 147 35.43 1.85 15.09
C GLU A 147 34.57 1.20 16.18
N ASP A 148 33.28 0.99 15.91
CA ASP A 148 32.32 0.51 16.92
C ASP A 148 31.81 -0.92 16.65
N ASN A 149 32.19 -1.54 15.53
CA ASN A 149 31.64 -2.83 15.05
C ASN A 149 30.10 -2.85 14.94
N LYS A 150 29.49 -1.67 14.84
CA LYS A 150 28.06 -1.47 14.69
C LYS A 150 27.69 -1.31 13.22
N ILE A 151 26.53 -1.86 12.88
CA ILE A 151 25.94 -1.72 11.55
C ILE A 151 25.38 -0.29 11.45
N ASP A 152 25.85 0.49 10.47
CA ASP A 152 25.21 1.77 10.16
C ASP A 152 24.01 1.53 9.21
N PRO A 153 22.77 1.82 9.65
CA PRO A 153 21.57 1.64 8.85
C PRO A 153 21.61 2.41 7.52
N LYS A 154 22.26 3.58 7.48
CA LYS A 154 22.33 4.43 6.29
C LYS A 154 23.32 3.89 5.28
N GLU A 155 24.49 3.44 5.75
CA GLU A 155 25.47 2.79 4.89
C GLU A 155 24.94 1.48 4.33
N LEU A 156 24.25 0.66 5.13
CA LEU A 156 23.63 -0.58 4.64
C LEU A 156 22.65 -0.30 3.50
N LYS A 157 21.74 0.67 3.67
CA LYS A 157 20.82 1.10 2.61
C LYS A 157 21.54 1.61 1.36
N SER A 158 22.59 2.40 1.54
CA SER A 158 23.38 2.93 0.43
C SER A 158 24.08 1.81 -0.35
N ARG A 159 24.68 0.83 0.34
CA ARG A 159 25.34 -0.31 -0.28
C ARG A 159 24.38 -1.23 -1.00
N VAL A 160 23.24 -1.55 -0.39
CA VAL A 160 22.15 -2.30 -1.04
C VAL A 160 21.70 -1.58 -2.31
N LEU A 161 21.37 -0.30 -2.20
CA LEU A 161 20.90 0.49 -3.33
C LEU A 161 21.94 0.57 -4.46
N ASN A 162 23.22 0.70 -4.15
CA ASN A 162 24.30 0.69 -5.15
C ASN A 162 24.49 -0.68 -5.81
N ALA A 163 24.37 -1.77 -5.06
CA ALA A 163 24.50 -3.12 -5.59
C ALA A 163 23.43 -3.43 -6.64
N TYR A 164 22.20 -2.93 -6.44
CA TYR A 164 21.04 -3.25 -7.27
C TYR A 164 20.58 -2.11 -8.22
N ASN A 165 21.11 -0.88 -8.12
CA ASN A 165 20.79 0.19 -9.08
C ASN A 165 21.54 0.11 -10.41
N GLY A 166 22.63 -0.68 -10.49
CA GLY A 166 23.46 -0.82 -11.69
C GLY A 166 23.31 -2.14 -12.44
N GLN A 167 22.56 -3.10 -11.90
CA GLN A 167 22.39 -4.42 -12.52
C GLN A 167 21.09 -4.45 -13.33
N THR A 168 21.24 -4.46 -14.66
CA THR A 168 20.22 -5.01 -15.56
C THR A 168 19.90 -6.45 -15.14
N PRO A 169 18.66 -6.93 -15.34
CA PRO A 169 18.28 -8.26 -14.87
C PRO A 169 19.12 -9.32 -15.57
N VAL A 170 19.27 -10.46 -14.88
CA VAL A 170 19.88 -11.73 -15.32
C VAL A 170 21.37 -11.91 -14.96
N LYS A 171 21.59 -12.40 -13.73
CA LYS A 171 22.23 -13.72 -13.57
C LYS A 171 21.21 -14.65 -12.93
N ASP A 172 20.63 -15.48 -13.76
CA ASP A 172 19.86 -16.66 -13.36
C ASP A 172 20.87 -17.70 -12.86
N ASP A 173 21.39 -17.52 -11.65
CA ASP A 173 21.93 -18.64 -10.88
C ASP A 173 20.71 -19.32 -10.26
N GLY A 174 20.21 -20.33 -10.97
CA GLY A 174 18.90 -20.96 -10.77
C GLY A 174 18.73 -21.74 -9.47
N ASN A 175 18.86 -21.09 -8.31
CA ASN A 175 18.60 -21.74 -7.02
C ASN A 175 18.08 -20.83 -5.91
N SER A 176 17.37 -19.75 -6.26
CA SER A 176 16.65 -18.93 -5.27
C SER A 176 15.32 -18.47 -5.86
N GLN A 177 14.47 -19.44 -6.21
CA GLN A 177 13.05 -19.16 -6.38
C GLN A 177 12.46 -19.01 -4.98
N PRO A 178 11.87 -17.85 -4.62
CA PRO A 178 11.06 -17.77 -3.40
C PRO A 178 9.90 -18.74 -3.58
N LYS A 179 9.86 -19.80 -2.78
CA LYS A 179 8.73 -20.74 -2.78
C LYS A 179 7.64 -20.18 -1.89
N ASN A 180 7.12 -19.02 -2.27
CA ASN A 180 6.01 -18.42 -1.56
C ASN A 180 4.70 -19.14 -1.87
N GLU A 181 3.98 -19.42 -0.79
CA GLU A 181 2.57 -19.81 -0.66
C GLU A 181 1.97 -20.54 -1.86
N SER A 182 1.79 -21.86 -1.71
CA SER A 182 1.04 -22.69 -2.65
C SER A 182 -0.28 -22.02 -3.00
N ILE A 183 -0.45 -21.67 -4.28
CA ILE A 183 -1.67 -21.07 -4.79
C ILE A 183 -2.84 -22.00 -4.38
N PRO A 184 -3.86 -21.52 -3.67
CA PRO A 184 -5.01 -22.35 -3.35
C PRO A 184 -5.62 -22.86 -4.66
N ASN A 185 -5.47 -24.16 -4.95
CA ASN A 185 -5.87 -24.77 -6.24
C ASN A 185 -7.35 -24.52 -6.59
N ASN A 186 -8.20 -24.29 -5.60
CA ASN A 186 -9.62 -23.96 -5.80
C ASN A 186 -9.87 -22.51 -6.28
N ALA A 187 -8.97 -21.57 -6.00
CA ALA A 187 -9.12 -20.16 -6.40
C ALA A 187 -8.75 -19.92 -7.88
N LEU A 188 -7.82 -20.74 -8.42
CA LEU A 188 -7.36 -20.68 -9.81
C LEU A 188 -8.39 -21.16 -10.85
N ALA A 189 -9.37 -21.98 -10.44
CA ALA A 189 -10.29 -22.64 -11.35
C ALA A 189 -11.24 -21.68 -12.10
N LYS A 190 -11.52 -20.50 -11.51
CA LYS A 190 -12.44 -19.48 -12.09
C LYS A 190 -11.74 -18.40 -12.92
N LEU A 191 -10.41 -18.43 -13.01
CA LEU A 191 -9.60 -17.38 -13.64
C LEU A 191 -9.21 -17.76 -15.07
N THR A 192 -9.07 -16.75 -15.94
CA THR A 192 -8.57 -16.93 -17.32
C THR A 192 -7.10 -17.32 -17.31
N THR A 193 -6.60 -17.87 -18.42
CA THR A 193 -5.18 -18.26 -18.56
C THR A 193 -4.22 -17.09 -18.34
N GLU A 194 -4.59 -15.90 -18.81
CA GLU A 194 -3.80 -14.67 -18.62
C GLU A 194 -3.79 -14.21 -17.16
N GLU A 195 -4.95 -14.24 -16.49
CA GLU A 195 -5.06 -13.86 -15.08
C GLU A 195 -4.27 -14.79 -14.17
N ARG A 196 -4.27 -16.09 -14.46
CA ARG A 196 -3.44 -17.06 -13.72
C ARG A 196 -1.95 -16.77 -13.89
N ALA A 197 -1.51 -16.42 -15.11
CA ALA A 197 -0.12 -16.08 -15.36
C ALA A 197 0.29 -14.84 -14.53
N ILE A 198 -0.54 -13.80 -14.50
CA ILE A 198 -0.30 -12.59 -13.69
C ILE A 198 -0.21 -12.94 -12.21
N ILE A 199 -1.20 -13.68 -11.68
CA ILE A 199 -1.22 -14.07 -10.26
C ILE A 199 0.02 -14.90 -9.93
N SER A 200 0.40 -15.85 -10.79
CA SER A 200 1.62 -16.65 -10.57
C SER A 200 2.88 -15.77 -10.54
N ALA A 201 2.98 -14.76 -11.41
CA ALA A 201 4.08 -13.82 -11.44
C ALA A 201 4.15 -12.97 -10.16
N THR A 202 2.99 -12.61 -9.58
CA THR A 202 2.96 -11.84 -8.32
C THR A 202 3.52 -12.60 -7.12
N TYR A 203 3.45 -13.93 -7.10
CA TYR A 203 4.03 -14.76 -6.04
C TYR A 203 5.52 -15.06 -6.29
N ALA A 204 5.93 -15.15 -7.55
CA ALA A 204 7.27 -15.57 -7.92
C ALA A 204 8.34 -14.47 -7.83
N MET A 205 7.95 -13.19 -7.87
CA MET A 205 8.89 -12.07 -8.01
C MET A 205 8.95 -11.19 -6.75
N SER A 206 10.12 -10.63 -6.46
CA SER A 206 10.27 -9.56 -5.47
C SER A 206 9.62 -8.25 -5.98
N PRO A 207 9.17 -7.35 -5.08
CA PRO A 207 8.47 -6.13 -5.49
C PRO A 207 9.24 -5.22 -6.44
N ASN A 208 10.55 -5.06 -6.25
CA ASN A 208 11.36 -4.26 -7.17
C ASN A 208 11.53 -4.96 -8.53
N ALA A 209 11.82 -6.26 -8.53
CA ALA A 209 11.93 -7.01 -9.79
C ALA A 209 10.61 -7.04 -10.56
N PHE A 210 9.49 -7.08 -9.85
CA PHE A 210 8.15 -7.08 -10.44
C PHE A 210 7.85 -5.74 -11.14
N ILE A 211 8.05 -4.59 -10.46
CA ILE A 211 7.82 -3.29 -11.11
C ILE A 211 8.78 -3.05 -12.28
N GLU A 212 10.04 -3.47 -12.16
CA GLU A 212 11.04 -3.33 -13.23
C GLU A 212 10.68 -4.17 -14.45
N SER A 213 10.29 -5.44 -14.27
CA SER A 213 9.86 -6.30 -15.38
C SER A 213 8.61 -5.75 -16.08
N LEU A 214 7.64 -5.26 -15.31
CA LEU A 214 6.40 -4.70 -15.84
C LEU A 214 6.67 -3.40 -16.63
N LYS A 215 7.55 -2.53 -16.13
CA LYS A 215 7.94 -1.30 -16.83
C LYS A 215 8.84 -1.55 -18.03
N ALA A 216 9.74 -2.52 -17.96
CA ALA A 216 10.58 -2.92 -19.09
C ALA A 216 9.70 -3.41 -20.26
N GLN A 217 8.65 -4.19 -19.98
CA GLN A 217 7.68 -4.60 -20.99
C GLN A 217 6.91 -3.42 -21.60
N ALA A 218 6.64 -2.37 -20.82
CA ALA A 218 6.02 -1.14 -21.28
C ALA A 218 7.00 -0.16 -21.97
N GLY A 219 8.29 -0.49 -22.06
CA GLY A 219 9.33 0.36 -22.65
C GLY A 219 9.80 1.52 -21.75
N GLY A 220 9.58 1.42 -20.44
CA GLY A 220 9.98 2.41 -19.44
C GLY A 220 10.99 1.88 -18.43
N PHE A 221 11.39 2.75 -17.50
CA PHE A 221 12.25 2.40 -16.37
C PHE A 221 11.58 2.76 -15.04
N THR A 222 11.96 2.05 -13.98
CA THR A 222 11.48 2.33 -12.62
C THR A 222 12.26 3.49 -12.02
N THR A 223 11.54 4.51 -11.56
CA THR A 223 12.16 5.68 -10.91
C THR A 223 12.45 5.41 -9.44
N ALA A 224 13.44 6.11 -8.86
CA ALA A 224 13.75 6.00 -7.44
C ALA A 224 12.56 6.35 -6.52
N ALA A 225 11.69 7.28 -6.96
CA ALA A 225 10.48 7.63 -6.23
C ALA A 225 9.51 6.45 -6.11
N GLU A 226 9.38 5.64 -7.17
CA GLU A 226 8.50 4.47 -7.20
C GLU A 226 9.05 3.33 -6.36
N LYS A 227 10.36 3.08 -6.45
CA LYS A 227 11.04 2.13 -5.55
C LYS A 227 10.77 2.50 -4.09
N ARG A 228 10.88 3.78 -3.74
CA ARG A 228 10.61 4.27 -2.38
C ARG A 228 9.17 4.08 -1.95
N ILE A 229 8.18 4.26 -2.83
CA ILE A 229 6.77 3.98 -2.52
C ILE A 229 6.56 2.50 -2.19
N ILE A 230 7.18 1.61 -2.96
CA ILE A 230 7.12 0.17 -2.70
C ILE A 230 7.82 -0.17 -1.37
N THR A 231 9.00 0.39 -1.13
CA THR A 231 9.71 0.25 0.16
C THR A 231 8.86 0.70 1.34
N ASP A 232 8.22 1.86 1.23
CA ASP A 232 7.33 2.39 2.27
C ASP A 232 6.12 1.46 2.53
N LEU A 233 5.61 0.75 1.50
CA LEU A 233 4.51 -0.21 1.66
C LEU A 233 4.97 -1.51 2.30
N VAL A 234 6.09 -2.08 1.84
CA VAL A 234 6.65 -3.32 2.39
C VAL A 234 7.08 -3.11 3.84
N GLY A 235 7.71 -1.98 4.16
CA GLY A 235 8.15 -1.67 5.53
C GLY A 235 7.00 -1.38 6.51
N LYS A 236 5.77 -1.20 6.03
CA LYS A 236 4.59 -1.18 6.91
C LYS A 236 4.07 -2.58 7.22
N GLY A 237 4.39 -3.55 6.34
CA GLY A 237 4.00 -4.95 6.35
C GLY A 237 2.50 -5.29 6.39
N LEU A 238 1.60 -4.29 6.43
CA LEU A 238 0.14 -4.47 6.56
C LEU A 238 -0.53 -5.30 5.45
N MET A 239 0.20 -5.66 4.40
CA MET A 239 -0.27 -6.46 3.26
C MET A 239 0.80 -7.45 2.80
N PRO A 240 0.40 -8.64 2.32
CA PRO A 240 1.34 -9.60 1.74
C PRO A 240 2.04 -9.05 0.50
N ILE A 241 3.28 -9.51 0.28
CA ILE A 241 4.13 -9.14 -0.87
C ILE A 241 3.42 -9.39 -2.20
N SER A 242 2.73 -10.52 -2.31
CA SER A 242 1.95 -10.90 -3.50
C SER A 242 0.83 -9.89 -3.80
N VAL A 243 0.17 -9.37 -2.77
CA VAL A 243 -0.87 -8.34 -2.90
C VAL A 243 -0.27 -6.98 -3.30
N ILE A 244 0.91 -6.63 -2.77
CA ILE A 244 1.65 -5.41 -3.16
C ILE A 244 2.03 -5.49 -4.64
N ASN A 245 2.57 -6.62 -5.11
CA ASN A 245 2.89 -6.84 -6.53
C ASN A 245 1.63 -6.71 -7.40
N PHE A 246 0.52 -7.29 -6.97
CA PHE A 246 -0.75 -7.17 -7.68
C PHE A 246 -1.29 -5.72 -7.69
N LEU A 247 -1.08 -4.95 -6.62
CA LEU A 247 -1.42 -3.52 -6.56
C LEU A 247 -0.63 -2.71 -7.60
N VAL A 248 0.67 -2.99 -7.75
CA VAL A 248 1.51 -2.37 -8.77
C VAL A 248 1.00 -2.69 -10.17
N TYR A 249 0.68 -3.97 -10.43
CA TYR A 249 0.07 -4.40 -11.71
C TYR A 249 -1.22 -3.63 -12.00
N TYR A 250 -2.14 -3.59 -11.04
CA TYR A 250 -3.40 -2.87 -11.18
C TYR A 250 -3.20 -1.39 -11.51
N PHE A 251 -2.23 -0.73 -10.87
CA PHE A 251 -1.99 0.68 -11.10
C PHE A 251 -1.43 0.98 -12.50
N ILE A 252 -0.49 0.16 -12.97
CA ILE A 252 0.18 0.42 -14.25
C ILE A 252 -0.69 -0.05 -15.43
N VAL A 253 -1.31 -1.23 -15.31
CA VAL A 253 -2.04 -1.88 -16.41
C VAL A 253 -3.51 -1.48 -16.43
N ASP A 254 -4.27 -1.69 -15.34
CA ASP A 254 -5.73 -1.45 -15.33
C ASP A 254 -6.06 0.05 -15.28
N GLN A 255 -5.34 0.83 -14.47
CA GLN A 255 -5.53 2.29 -14.43
C GLN A 255 -4.80 3.03 -15.55
N GLY A 256 -3.92 2.36 -16.31
CA GLY A 256 -3.17 2.93 -17.43
C GLY A 256 -2.24 4.08 -17.03
N ARG A 257 -1.78 4.12 -15.76
CA ARG A 257 -0.92 5.20 -15.25
C ARG A 257 0.55 4.76 -15.31
N PRO A 258 1.41 5.44 -16.08
CA PRO A 258 2.81 5.02 -16.26
C PRO A 258 3.69 5.27 -15.02
N THR A 259 3.22 6.10 -14.08
CA THR A 259 3.98 6.46 -12.87
C THR A 259 3.17 6.26 -11.60
N LEU A 260 3.78 5.69 -10.55
CA LEU A 260 3.11 5.53 -9.26
C LEU A 260 3.04 6.86 -8.51
N ASN A 261 1.83 7.29 -8.16
CA ASN A 261 1.62 8.43 -7.27
C ASN A 261 1.44 7.92 -5.83
N LYS A 262 2.32 8.38 -4.91
CA LYS A 262 2.33 7.96 -3.50
C LYS A 262 0.95 8.04 -2.84
N ASN A 263 0.29 9.19 -2.90
CA ASN A 263 -0.99 9.40 -2.20
C ASN A 263 -2.08 8.49 -2.73
N LEU A 264 -2.09 8.24 -4.04
CA LEU A 264 -3.11 7.39 -4.68
C LEU A 264 -2.87 5.92 -4.34
N VAL A 265 -1.61 5.47 -4.43
CA VAL A 265 -1.21 4.11 -4.06
C VAL A 265 -1.52 3.82 -2.60
N GLU A 266 -1.18 4.73 -1.69
CA GLU A 266 -1.49 4.59 -0.26
C GLU A 266 -3.00 4.59 0.01
N ALA A 267 -3.79 5.40 -0.72
CA ALA A 267 -5.24 5.40 -0.58
C ALA A 267 -5.87 4.07 -1.00
N ILE A 268 -5.40 3.47 -2.10
CA ILE A 268 -5.86 2.15 -2.55
C ILE A 268 -5.39 1.07 -1.60
N ALA A 269 -4.13 1.08 -1.17
CA ALA A 269 -3.59 0.15 -0.20
C ALA A 269 -4.42 0.15 1.11
N ASN A 270 -4.70 1.35 1.65
CA ASN A 270 -5.55 1.50 2.83
C ASN A 270 -6.98 0.98 2.61
N ASP A 271 -7.53 1.15 1.41
CA ASP A 271 -8.85 0.59 1.07
C ASP A 271 -8.81 -0.95 1.06
N TRP A 272 -7.76 -1.55 0.51
CA TRP A 272 -7.60 -3.01 0.49
C TRP A 272 -7.38 -3.59 1.89
N ILE A 273 -6.59 -2.91 2.74
CA ILE A 273 -6.40 -3.26 4.15
C ILE A 273 -7.75 -3.21 4.90
N LYS A 274 -8.54 -2.14 4.70
CA LYS A 274 -9.88 -2.02 5.32
C LYS A 274 -10.84 -3.12 4.90
N ASN A 275 -10.76 -3.54 3.64
CA ASN A 275 -11.56 -4.64 3.10
C ASN A 275 -10.96 -6.02 3.39
N LYS A 276 -9.87 -6.09 4.19
CA LYS A 276 -9.21 -7.32 4.63
C LYS A 276 -8.76 -8.21 3.48
N ILE A 277 -8.31 -7.61 2.38
CA ILE A 277 -7.82 -8.34 1.20
C ILE A 277 -6.44 -8.91 1.51
N LYS A 278 -6.29 -10.23 1.44
CA LYS A 278 -5.04 -10.94 1.74
C LYS A 278 -4.44 -11.66 0.55
N THR A 279 -5.22 -11.93 -0.50
CA THR A 279 -4.72 -12.62 -1.70
C THR A 279 -4.86 -11.78 -2.97
N PRO A 280 -3.98 -11.96 -3.98
CA PRO A 280 -4.14 -11.34 -5.30
C PRO A 280 -5.47 -11.71 -5.97
N VAL A 281 -5.98 -12.92 -5.70
CA VAL A 281 -7.27 -13.39 -6.23
C VAL A 281 -8.42 -12.57 -5.62
N GLU A 282 -8.42 -12.38 -4.30
CA GLU A 282 -9.40 -11.52 -3.62
C GLU A 282 -9.32 -10.07 -4.12
N ALA A 283 -8.11 -9.55 -4.36
CA ALA A 283 -7.91 -8.22 -4.90
C ALA A 283 -8.54 -8.09 -6.30
N LEU A 284 -8.36 -9.10 -7.16
CA LEU A 284 -8.95 -9.16 -8.50
C LEU A 284 -10.49 -9.18 -8.43
N GLU A 285 -11.07 -10.02 -7.57
CA GLU A 285 -12.52 -10.08 -7.36
C GLU A 285 -13.08 -8.77 -6.83
N PHE A 286 -12.36 -8.13 -5.89
CA PHE A 286 -12.73 -6.83 -5.35
C PHE A 286 -12.76 -5.74 -6.43
N ILE A 287 -11.76 -5.70 -7.31
CA ILE A 287 -11.72 -4.77 -8.44
C ILE A 287 -12.90 -5.00 -9.38
N ARG A 288 -13.17 -6.25 -9.78
CA ARG A 288 -14.31 -6.59 -10.65
C ARG A 288 -15.63 -6.10 -10.07
N LYS A 289 -15.90 -6.41 -8.80
CA LYS A 289 -17.11 -5.97 -8.08
C LYS A 289 -17.24 -4.45 -8.09
N ARG A 290 -16.15 -3.71 -7.89
CA ARG A 290 -16.15 -2.24 -7.91
C ARG A 290 -16.40 -1.67 -9.30
N GLN A 291 -15.85 -2.28 -10.34
CA GLN A 291 -16.11 -1.88 -11.73
C GLN A 291 -17.57 -2.12 -12.13
N GLU A 292 -18.17 -3.24 -11.72
CA GLU A 292 -19.59 -3.54 -11.95
C GLU A 292 -20.51 -2.54 -11.23
N GLN A 293 -20.24 -2.22 -9.97
CA GLN A 293 -21.01 -1.21 -9.23
C GLN A 293 -20.99 0.15 -9.93
N LYS A 294 -19.83 0.59 -10.44
CA LYS A 294 -19.71 1.85 -11.21
C LYS A 294 -20.52 1.83 -12.51
N LYS A 295 -20.55 0.69 -13.23
CA LYS A 295 -21.36 0.53 -14.45
C LYS A 295 -22.85 0.61 -14.14
N ASN A 296 -23.31 -0.03 -13.06
CA ASN A 296 -24.70 -0.03 -12.65
C ASN A 296 -25.20 1.35 -12.18
N THR A 297 -24.36 2.13 -11.48
CA THR A 297 -24.71 3.51 -11.09
C THR A 297 -24.79 4.47 -12.27
N ASN A 298 -23.90 4.33 -13.27
CA ASN A 298 -23.92 5.19 -14.47
C ASN A 298 -25.15 4.92 -15.36
N ASN A 299 -25.60 3.66 -15.45
CA ASN A 299 -26.81 3.29 -16.18
C ASN A 299 -28.09 3.84 -15.51
N ASN A 300 -28.11 3.96 -14.18
CA ASN A 300 -29.23 4.57 -13.46
C ASN A 300 -29.25 6.11 -13.60
N TYR A 301 -28.10 6.77 -13.75
CA TYR A 301 -28.05 8.22 -13.96
C TYR A 301 -28.46 8.63 -15.38
N SER A 302 -28.24 7.78 -16.38
CA SER A 302 -28.67 8.02 -17.78
C SER A 302 -30.19 7.96 -17.96
N LYS A 303 -30.89 7.19 -17.11
CA LYS A 303 -32.35 7.03 -17.18
C LYS A 303 -33.15 8.16 -16.53
N ASN A 304 -32.49 9.02 -15.76
CA ASN A 304 -33.09 10.23 -15.23
C ASN A 304 -32.95 11.37 -16.26
N ARG A 305 -33.67 11.22 -17.37
CA ARG A 305 -33.93 12.29 -18.32
C ARG A 305 -34.51 13.45 -17.52
N ARG A 306 -33.76 14.55 -17.37
CA ARG A 306 -34.22 15.76 -16.69
C ARG A 306 -35.62 16.10 -17.22
N THR A 307 -36.65 15.90 -16.41
CA THR A 307 -37.93 16.57 -16.62
C THR A 307 -37.62 18.04 -16.44
N ILE A 308 -37.35 18.73 -17.54
CA ILE A 308 -37.36 20.19 -17.57
C ILE A 308 -38.81 20.56 -17.33
N GLN A 309 -39.18 20.74 -16.05
CA GLN A 309 -40.44 21.40 -15.74
C GLN A 309 -40.26 22.85 -16.21
N ARG A 310 -40.88 23.16 -17.35
CA ARG A 310 -41.15 24.55 -17.71
C ARG A 310 -42.24 25.00 -16.76
N GLU A 311 -41.87 25.71 -15.71
CA GLU A 311 -42.83 26.47 -14.92
C GLU A 311 -43.57 27.39 -15.89
N THR A 312 -44.87 27.16 -16.04
CA THR A 312 -45.74 28.09 -16.75
C THR A 312 -45.83 29.35 -15.89
N LEU A 313 -45.33 30.46 -16.41
CA LEU A 313 -45.43 31.75 -15.75
C LEU A 313 -46.90 32.04 -15.42
N PRO A 314 -47.24 32.38 -14.17
CA PRO A 314 -48.60 32.71 -13.77
C PRO A 314 -49.10 34.00 -14.46
N GLU A 315 -50.41 34.14 -14.67
CA GLU A 315 -51.02 35.21 -15.49
C GLU A 315 -50.61 36.64 -15.06
N TRP A 316 -50.30 36.87 -13.78
CA TRP A 316 -49.81 38.16 -13.29
C TRP A 316 -48.44 38.60 -13.87
N ALA A 317 -47.66 37.67 -14.44
CA ALA A 317 -46.40 37.97 -15.12
C ALA A 317 -46.57 38.37 -16.60
N THR A 318 -47.79 38.30 -17.14
CA THR A 318 -48.08 38.70 -18.54
C THR A 318 -48.63 40.12 -18.66
N GLU A 319 -49.07 40.74 -17.56
CA GLU A 319 -49.74 42.05 -17.60
C GLU A 319 -48.79 43.25 -17.44
N THR A 320 -47.55 43.06 -16.98
CA THR A 320 -46.55 44.15 -16.92
C THR A 320 -45.72 44.32 -18.20
N ALA A 321 -45.99 43.51 -19.24
CA ALA A 321 -45.29 43.56 -20.52
C ALA A 321 -46.05 44.35 -21.61
N LYS A 322 -46.85 45.35 -21.24
CA LYS A 322 -47.39 46.35 -22.19
C LYS A 322 -46.80 47.73 -21.96
N THR A 323 -45.48 47.89 -22.01
CA THR A 323 -44.87 49.14 -22.51
C THR A 323 -43.40 48.93 -22.87
N LYS A 324 -43.02 49.51 -24.02
CA LYS A 324 -41.68 49.79 -24.55
C LYS A 324 -41.11 48.73 -25.50
N GLU A 325 -41.41 48.97 -26.79
CA GLU A 325 -40.54 48.63 -27.91
C GLU A 325 -39.05 48.88 -27.56
N PRO A 326 -38.11 48.03 -27.99
CA PRO A 326 -36.70 48.29 -27.82
C PRO A 326 -36.32 49.51 -28.68
N LYS A 327 -36.03 50.63 -28.02
CA LYS A 327 -35.32 51.76 -28.65
C LYS A 327 -34.03 51.23 -29.24
N GLN A 328 -33.89 51.41 -30.55
CA GLN A 328 -32.64 51.26 -31.28
C GLN A 328 -31.54 52.04 -30.54
N VAL A 329 -30.46 51.34 -30.20
CA VAL A 329 -29.27 51.95 -29.62
C VAL A 329 -28.63 52.83 -30.71
N ASN A 330 -28.54 54.13 -30.45
CA ASN A 330 -27.94 55.11 -31.35
C ASN A 330 -26.48 54.71 -31.68
N PRO A 331 -26.10 54.55 -32.96
CA PRO A 331 -24.77 54.09 -33.38
C PRO A 331 -23.60 55.01 -32.95
N GLU A 332 -23.87 56.23 -32.48
CA GLU A 332 -22.83 57.14 -32.00
C GLU A 332 -22.30 56.82 -30.60
N THR A 333 -23.13 56.29 -29.70
CA THR A 333 -22.69 55.94 -28.34
C THR A 333 -21.82 54.70 -28.34
N THR A 334 -22.11 53.74 -29.21
CA THR A 334 -21.26 52.55 -29.42
C THR A 334 -19.91 52.87 -30.04
N LYS A 335 -19.80 53.93 -30.86
CA LYS A 335 -18.53 54.38 -31.43
C LYS A 335 -17.64 55.06 -30.39
N LYS A 336 -18.21 55.94 -29.56
CA LYS A 336 -17.46 56.60 -28.45
C LYS A 336 -16.94 55.60 -27.42
N ILE A 337 -17.72 54.58 -27.09
CA ILE A 337 -17.30 53.52 -26.15
C ILE A 337 -16.18 52.66 -26.75
N ASN A 338 -16.23 52.35 -28.04
CA ASN A 338 -15.16 51.59 -28.72
C ASN A 338 -13.87 52.41 -28.91
N GLU A 339 -13.96 53.73 -29.11
CA GLU A 339 -12.79 54.61 -29.15
C GLU A 339 -12.13 54.75 -27.76
N GLN A 340 -12.92 54.84 -26.70
CA GLN A 340 -12.41 54.84 -25.33
C GLN A 340 -11.72 53.51 -24.97
N LEU A 341 -12.27 52.37 -25.41
CA LEU A 341 -11.64 51.06 -25.24
C LEU A 341 -10.32 50.93 -26.03
N LYS A 342 -10.24 51.49 -27.25
CA LYS A 342 -8.98 51.53 -28.02
C LYS A 342 -7.92 52.39 -27.36
N ASN A 343 -8.29 53.54 -26.80
CA ASN A 343 -7.35 54.40 -26.09
C ASN A 343 -6.80 53.73 -24.82
N PHE A 344 -7.65 53.06 -24.04
CA PHE A 344 -7.22 52.28 -22.87
C PHE A 344 -6.22 51.16 -23.24
N VAL A 345 -6.44 50.46 -24.36
CA VAL A 345 -5.53 49.40 -24.82
C VAL A 345 -4.21 49.95 -25.35
N LEU A 346 -4.20 51.16 -25.93
CA LEU A 346 -2.98 51.84 -26.38
C LEU A 346 -2.18 52.45 -25.23
N GLU A 347 -2.85 52.92 -24.18
CA GLU A 347 -2.25 53.45 -22.96
C GLU A 347 -1.59 52.32 -22.15
N ALA A 348 -2.26 51.17 -22.02
CA ALA A 348 -1.66 49.94 -21.47
C ALA A 348 -0.47 49.41 -22.30
N ARG A 349 -0.36 49.78 -23.59
CA ARG A 349 0.79 49.46 -24.45
C ARG A 349 1.94 50.46 -24.29
N ARG A 350 1.65 51.74 -24.04
CA ARG A 350 2.66 52.80 -23.80
C ARG A 350 3.40 52.62 -22.47
N ASP A 351 2.71 52.14 -21.44
CA ASP A 351 3.33 51.89 -20.12
C ASP A 351 4.24 50.64 -20.10
N SER A 352 4.23 49.85 -21.19
CA SER A 352 5.05 48.63 -21.35
C SER A 352 6.28 48.80 -22.26
N HIS A 353 6.62 50.04 -22.66
CA HIS A 353 7.84 50.36 -23.42
C HIS A 353 8.84 51.18 -22.60
N GLY A 354 9.33 50.54 -21.53
CA GLY A 354 10.35 51.11 -20.66
C GLY A 354 11.10 50.06 -19.83
N LYS A 355 11.47 48.93 -20.43
CA LYS A 355 12.63 48.04 -20.12
C LYS A 355 12.31 46.57 -20.48
N CYS A 356 12.83 46.10 -21.61
CA CYS A 356 13.20 44.69 -21.77
C CYS A 356 14.57 44.47 -21.09
N PRO A 357 14.93 43.25 -20.63
CA PRO A 357 15.47 42.30 -21.59
C PRO A 357 15.05 40.83 -21.44
N ARG A 358 14.76 40.28 -22.62
CA ARG A 358 15.25 39.01 -23.20
C ARG A 358 14.74 37.65 -22.71
N ASN A 359 14.17 36.99 -23.72
CA ASN A 359 14.21 35.56 -24.05
C ASN A 359 13.17 34.69 -23.35
N PHE A 360 12.10 34.35 -24.08
CA PHE A 360 11.93 33.00 -24.63
C PHE A 360 10.70 33.01 -25.57
N ALA A 361 10.97 33.04 -26.88
CA ALA A 361 10.00 32.67 -27.90
C ALA A 361 10.47 31.34 -28.48
N ARG A 362 9.67 30.27 -28.31
CA ARG A 362 9.51 29.25 -29.34
C ARG A 362 8.37 28.27 -29.03
N ILE A 363 7.62 27.98 -30.09
CA ILE A 363 6.70 26.85 -30.31
C ILE A 363 5.22 27.15 -29.98
N ASN A 364 4.50 27.68 -30.96
CA ASN A 364 3.28 27.03 -31.44
C ASN A 364 2.81 27.65 -32.77
N GLU A 365 3.41 27.19 -33.87
CA GLU A 365 2.80 27.21 -35.18
C GLU A 365 2.96 25.82 -35.77
N GLN A 366 1.84 25.12 -35.96
CA GLN A 366 1.53 24.18 -37.06
C GLN A 366 0.40 23.23 -36.64
N LYS A 367 -0.85 23.69 -36.79
CA LYS A 367 -1.99 22.81 -37.07
C LYS A 367 -2.94 23.52 -38.05
N LYS A 368 -2.63 23.43 -39.34
CA LYS A 368 -3.61 23.50 -40.43
C LYS A 368 -2.96 23.09 -41.75
N ALA A 369 -2.99 21.79 -42.04
CA ALA A 369 -2.94 21.26 -43.40
C ALA A 369 -3.33 19.76 -43.41
N ARG A 370 -4.55 19.48 -43.87
CA ARG A 370 -4.90 18.24 -44.56
C ARG A 370 -5.95 18.60 -45.61
N PRO A 371 -5.69 18.39 -46.90
CA PRO A 371 -6.74 18.17 -47.86
C PRO A 371 -6.95 16.67 -48.10
N ALA A 372 -8.18 16.35 -48.49
CA ALA A 372 -8.60 15.06 -48.98
C ALA A 372 -7.95 14.74 -50.33
N PHE A 373 -7.52 13.49 -50.50
CA PHE A 373 -7.93 12.57 -51.57
C PHE A 373 -7.66 11.14 -51.10
#